data_AF-A0AAJ3CFK8-F1
#
_entry.id   AF-A0AAJ3CFK8-F1
#
_cell.length_a   1.000
_cell.length_b   1.000
_cell.length_c   1.000
_cell.angle_alpha   90.00
_cell.angle_beta   90.00
_cell.angle_gamma   90.00
#
_symmetry.space_group_name_H-M   'P 1'
#
loop_
_entity.id
_entity.type
_entity.pdbx_description
1 polymer ?
#
loop_
_entity_poly.entity_id
_entity_poly.type
_entity_poly.pdbx_seq_one_letter_code
_entity_poly.pdbx_strand_id
1 'polypeptide(L)'
;MAPARSHRQPLSALAVEPVGRSVMAPWAISLTGGVLIGLAATLLLWLNGRTAGISGIVNGVLFPVAGDVAWRLLFLTGMIVAASLYMTWAPSAPQPRSDYSRSALVVAGLLVGFGTRMGNGCTSGHGVCGLARGSRRSLAAVATFMATAMVTTYVMRHLWSAA
;
A
#
# COMPACT_ATOMS: atom_id res chain seq x y z
N MET A 1 41.46 -6.01 28.23
CA MET A 1 42.16 -6.00 26.93
C MET A 1 41.43 -6.97 26.00
N ALA A 2 40.41 -6.48 25.29
CA ALA A 2 39.53 -7.29 24.43
C ALA A 2 40.01 -7.17 22.97
N PRO A 3 40.02 -8.24 22.17
CA PRO A 3 40.53 -8.17 20.81
C PRO A 3 39.51 -7.51 19.87
N ALA A 4 40.02 -6.58 19.07
CA ALA A 4 39.31 -5.80 18.06
C ALA A 4 38.66 -6.70 17.00
N ARG A 5 37.32 -6.65 16.89
CA ARG A 5 36.57 -7.23 15.77
C ARG A 5 36.82 -6.37 14.53
N SER A 6 37.65 -6.89 13.63
CA SER A 6 37.91 -6.34 12.31
C SER A 6 36.64 -6.38 11.46
N HIS A 7 36.05 -5.21 11.24
CA HIS A 7 34.84 -4.96 10.47
C HIS A 7 35.11 -5.07 8.95
N ARG A 8 35.64 -6.20 8.47
CA ARG A 8 35.78 -6.49 7.03
C ARG A 8 34.67 -7.44 6.60
N GLN A 9 33.51 -6.88 6.25
CA GLN A 9 32.51 -7.61 5.50
C GLN A 9 33.10 -8.00 4.14
N PRO A 10 33.05 -9.28 3.73
CA PRO A 10 33.59 -9.69 2.44
C PRO A 10 32.75 -9.10 1.30
N LEU A 11 33.44 -8.50 0.32
CA LEU A 11 32.88 -7.88 -0.89
C LEU A 11 32.06 -8.83 -1.79
N SER A 12 31.94 -10.11 -1.43
CA SER A 12 31.06 -11.09 -2.07
C SER A 12 29.58 -10.93 -1.72
N ALA A 13 29.24 -10.16 -0.69
CA ALA A 13 27.85 -9.87 -0.32
C ALA A 13 27.22 -8.69 -1.11
N LEU A 14 28.00 -8.02 -1.96
CA LEU A 14 27.54 -6.96 -2.88
C LEU A 14 27.18 -7.49 -4.27
N ALA A 15 27.05 -8.82 -4.42
CA ALA A 15 26.43 -9.40 -5.60
C ALA A 15 24.95 -8.99 -5.61
N VAL A 16 24.66 -7.87 -6.27
CA VAL A 16 23.33 -7.57 -6.80
C VAL A 16 22.98 -8.75 -7.68
N GLU A 17 22.15 -9.65 -7.15
CA GLU A 17 21.61 -10.79 -7.90
C GLU A 17 21.07 -10.26 -9.25
N PRO A 18 21.51 -10.83 -10.38
CA PRO A 18 21.14 -10.31 -11.69
C PRO A 18 19.63 -10.37 -11.85
N VAL A 19 19.03 -9.23 -12.18
CA VAL A 19 17.60 -8.96 -12.46
C VAL A 19 17.02 -9.78 -13.64
N GLY A 20 17.66 -10.88 -14.05
CA GLY A 20 17.40 -11.58 -15.31
C GLY A 20 16.88 -13.02 -15.23
N ARG A 21 16.86 -13.71 -14.08
CA ARG A 21 16.55 -15.17 -14.05
C ARG A 21 15.20 -15.57 -13.46
N SER A 22 14.37 -14.64 -12.99
CA SER A 22 13.03 -14.95 -12.46
C SER A 22 11.92 -14.16 -13.13
N VAL A 23 12.10 -13.62 -14.33
CA VAL A 23 11.13 -12.67 -14.93
C VAL A 23 9.79 -13.33 -15.32
N MET A 24 9.74 -14.66 -15.51
CA MET A 24 8.55 -15.35 -16.02
C MET A 24 7.47 -15.67 -14.95
N ALA A 25 7.75 -15.55 -13.65
CA ALA A 25 6.82 -15.85 -12.54
C ALA A 25 6.21 -14.62 -11.80
N PRO A 26 6.87 -13.45 -11.67
CA PRO A 26 6.38 -12.30 -10.92
C PRO A 26 5.18 -11.59 -11.54
N TRP A 27 5.10 -11.56 -12.88
CA TRP A 27 3.98 -10.92 -13.57
C TRP A 27 2.69 -11.70 -13.35
N ALA A 28 2.77 -13.04 -13.27
CA ALA A 28 1.62 -13.88 -12.97
C ALA A 28 1.07 -13.57 -11.56
N ILE A 29 1.95 -13.48 -10.55
CA ILE A 29 1.55 -13.11 -9.18
C ILE A 29 0.93 -11.70 -9.14
N SER A 30 1.51 -10.75 -9.88
CA SER A 30 1.00 -9.37 -9.96
C SER A 30 -0.36 -9.32 -10.66
N LEU A 31 -0.54 -10.09 -11.73
CA LEU A 31 -1.80 -10.20 -12.46
C LEU A 31 -2.87 -10.88 -11.60
N THR A 32 -2.55 -11.99 -10.95
CA THR A 32 -3.45 -12.68 -10.03
C THR A 32 -3.87 -11.75 -8.90
N GLY A 33 -2.94 -11.01 -8.28
CA GLY A 33 -3.27 -9.99 -7.27
C GLY A 33 -4.20 -8.90 -7.82
N GLY A 34 -3.93 -8.39 -9.02
CA GLY A 34 -4.77 -7.40 -9.69
C GLY A 34 -6.19 -7.92 -9.97
N VAL A 35 -6.31 -9.15 -10.48
CA VAL A 35 -7.60 -9.81 -10.72
C VAL A 35 -8.36 -10.01 -9.41
N LEU A 36 -7.70 -10.46 -8.34
CA LEU A 36 -8.32 -10.64 -7.03
C LEU A 36 -8.83 -9.32 -6.44
N ILE A 37 -8.04 -8.23 -6.52
CA ILE A 37 -8.46 -6.91 -6.07
C ILE A 37 -9.65 -6.40 -6.91
N GLY A 38 -9.59 -6.59 -8.24
CA GLY A 38 -10.67 -6.23 -9.15
C GLY A 38 -11.97 -6.96 -8.83
N LEU A 39 -11.90 -8.28 -8.65
CA LEU A 39 -13.04 -9.13 -8.25
C LEU A 39 -13.60 -8.73 -6.88
N ALA A 40 -12.74 -8.44 -5.90
CA ALA A 40 -13.20 -7.96 -4.59
C ALA A 40 -13.93 -6.62 -4.69
N ALA A 41 -13.42 -5.69 -5.50
CA ALA A 41 -14.03 -4.38 -5.71
C ALA A 41 -15.36 -4.47 -6.47
N THR A 42 -15.46 -5.33 -7.49
CA THR A 42 -16.72 -5.55 -8.22
C THR A 42 -17.74 -6.28 -7.36
N LEU A 43 -17.32 -7.26 -6.56
CA LEU A 43 -18.21 -7.96 -5.64
C LEU A 43 -18.80 -7.03 -4.57
N LEU A 44 -17.98 -6.13 -4.02
CA LEU A 44 -18.46 -5.11 -3.08
C LEU A 44 -19.46 -4.16 -3.74
N LEU A 45 -19.22 -3.78 -5.01
CA LEU A 45 -20.13 -2.94 -5.78
C LEU A 45 -21.44 -3.68 -6.12
N TRP A 46 -21.37 -4.97 -6.44
CA TRP A 46 -22.52 -5.77 -6.84
C TRP A 46 -23.41 -6.14 -5.65
N LEU A 47 -22.83 -6.56 -4.52
CA LEU A 47 -23.58 -6.98 -3.34
C LEU A 47 -24.12 -5.81 -2.51
N ASN A 48 -23.29 -4.78 -2.29
CA ASN A 48 -23.63 -3.66 -1.40
C ASN A 48 -23.96 -2.37 -2.15
N GLY A 49 -23.77 -2.30 -3.47
CA GLY A 49 -23.93 -1.05 -4.22
C GLY A 49 -22.88 0.02 -3.88
N ARG A 50 -21.80 -0.36 -3.18
CA ARG A 50 -20.78 0.57 -2.66
C ARG A 50 -19.45 0.40 -3.37
N THR A 51 -18.74 1.50 -3.57
CA THR A 51 -17.39 1.49 -4.16
C THR A 51 -16.30 1.28 -3.12
N ALA A 52 -15.29 0.45 -3.41
CA ALA A 52 -14.16 0.23 -2.52
C ALA A 52 -13.27 1.49 -2.42
N GLY A 53 -13.19 2.07 -1.22
CA GLY A 53 -12.32 3.22 -0.92
C GLY A 53 -11.98 3.26 0.56
N ILE A 54 -10.77 2.83 0.91
CA ILE A 54 -10.39 2.54 2.30
C ILE A 54 -10.55 3.77 3.20
N SER A 55 -10.04 4.95 2.80
CA SER A 55 -10.21 6.18 3.58
C SER A 55 -11.69 6.55 3.79
N GLY A 56 -12.54 6.29 2.79
CA GLY A 56 -13.98 6.51 2.89
C GLY A 56 -14.64 5.52 3.86
N ILE A 57 -14.24 4.25 3.80
CA ILE A 57 -14.70 3.17 4.69
C ILE A 57 -14.36 3.50 6.14
N VAL A 58 -13.09 3.80 6.43
CA VAL A 58 -12.60 4.21 7.74
C VAL A 58 -13.33 5.45 8.25
N ASN A 59 -13.48 6.50 7.41
CA ASN A 59 -14.18 7.71 7.82
C ASN A 59 -15.66 7.44 8.19
N GLY A 60 -16.35 6.53 7.50
CA GLY A 60 -17.73 6.16 7.86
C GLY A 60 -17.85 5.21 9.06
N VAL A 61 -16.75 4.67 9.56
CA VAL A 61 -16.70 4.03 10.88
C VAL A 61 -16.46 5.07 11.97
N LEU A 62 -15.57 6.04 11.72
CA LEU A 62 -15.26 7.13 12.66
C LEU A 62 -16.42 8.11 12.83
N PHE A 63 -17.14 8.42 11.75
CA PHE A 63 -18.32 9.28 11.74
C PHE A 63 -19.51 8.49 11.20
N PRO A 64 -20.13 7.65 12.05
CA PRO A 64 -21.11 6.67 11.62
C PRO A 64 -22.44 7.31 11.23
N VAL A 65 -23.02 6.80 10.15
CA VAL A 65 -24.43 7.00 9.79
C VAL A 65 -25.17 5.69 10.11
N ALA A 66 -26.36 5.78 10.71
CA ALA A 66 -27.13 4.62 11.13
C ALA A 66 -27.31 3.61 9.97
N GLY A 67 -27.01 2.33 10.22
CA GLY A 67 -27.15 1.24 9.26
C GLY A 67 -25.94 0.99 8.34
N ASP A 68 -24.94 1.88 8.29
CA ASP A 68 -23.83 1.76 7.33
C ASP A 68 -22.52 1.20 7.96
N VAL A 69 -22.46 1.06 9.29
CA VAL A 69 -21.23 0.70 10.01
C VAL A 69 -20.88 -0.78 9.90
N ALA A 70 -21.87 -1.67 9.92
CA ALA A 70 -21.65 -3.12 9.99
C ALA A 70 -20.83 -3.65 8.81
N TRP A 71 -21.17 -3.30 7.57
CA TRP A 71 -20.43 -3.76 6.40
C TRP A 71 -19.03 -3.15 6.33
N ARG A 72 -18.86 -1.89 6.80
CA ARG A 72 -17.56 -1.20 6.83
C ARG A 72 -16.62 -1.89 7.81
N LEU A 73 -17.11 -2.23 9.00
CA LEU A 73 -16.35 -3.00 9.98
C LEU A 73 -15.98 -4.37 9.44
N LEU A 74 -16.93 -5.11 8.86
CA LEU A 74 -16.66 -6.42 8.24
C LEU A 74 -15.60 -6.34 7.13
N PHE A 75 -15.63 -5.28 6.31
CA PHE A 75 -14.62 -5.06 5.28
C PHE A 75 -13.23 -4.78 5.88
N LEU A 76 -13.15 -3.91 6.89
CA LEU A 76 -11.88 -3.57 7.54
C LEU A 76 -11.30 -4.76 8.32
N THR A 77 -12.12 -5.48 9.08
CA THR A 77 -11.68 -6.69 9.79
C THR A 77 -11.29 -7.79 8.81
N GLY A 78 -12.04 -7.95 7.72
CA GLY A 78 -11.70 -8.87 6.64
C GLY A 78 -10.32 -8.60 6.03
N MET A 79 -9.98 -7.34 5.75
CA MET A 79 -8.64 -6.97 5.27
C MET A 79 -7.54 -7.29 6.29
N ILE A 80 -7.77 -6.97 7.58
CA ILE A 80 -6.79 -7.24 8.64
C ILE A 80 -6.58 -8.75 8.78
N VAL A 81 -7.66 -9.53 8.87
CA VAL A 81 -7.61 -11.00 8.99
C VAL A 81 -6.92 -11.62 7.77
N ALA A 82 -7.26 -11.18 6.56
CA ALA A 82 -6.62 -11.68 5.34
C ALA A 82 -5.11 -11.40 5.31
N ALA A 83 -4.68 -10.19 5.70
CA ALA A 83 -3.26 -9.86 5.79
C ALA A 83 -2.54 -10.68 6.87
N SER A 84 -3.14 -10.84 8.05
CA SER A 84 -2.57 -11.64 9.14
C SER A 84 -2.45 -13.12 8.78
N LEU A 85 -3.47 -13.69 8.11
CA LEU A 85 -3.42 -15.06 7.60
C LEU A 85 -2.34 -15.21 6.52
N TYR A 86 -2.22 -14.25 5.60
CA TYR A 86 -1.17 -14.29 4.58
C TYR A 86 0.23 -14.30 5.21
N MET A 87 0.45 -13.50 6.26
CA MET A 87 1.74 -13.44 6.97
C MET A 87 2.11 -14.75 7.68
N THR A 88 1.13 -15.55 8.13
CA THR A 88 1.39 -16.83 8.80
C THR A 88 1.49 -18.01 7.85
N TRP A 89 0.78 -17.97 6.71
CA TRP A 89 0.74 -19.06 5.74
C TRP A 89 1.83 -19.00 4.68
N ALA A 90 2.35 -17.82 4.35
CA ALA A 90 3.41 -17.66 3.36
C ALA A 90 4.80 -17.58 4.05
N PRO A 91 5.66 -18.61 3.95
CA PRO A 91 6.97 -18.64 4.62
C PRO A 91 7.92 -17.52 4.17
N SER A 92 7.68 -16.95 3.00
CA SER A 92 8.42 -15.83 2.38
C SER A 92 7.63 -14.52 2.38
N ALA A 93 6.67 -14.36 3.30
CA ALA A 93 5.88 -13.13 3.40
C ALA A 93 6.80 -11.90 3.61
N PRO A 94 6.57 -10.79 2.89
CA PRO A 94 7.36 -9.58 3.04
C PRO A 94 7.31 -9.06 4.47
N GLN A 95 8.45 -9.07 5.16
CA GLN A 95 8.53 -8.55 6.53
C GLN A 95 8.25 -7.05 6.55
N PRO A 96 7.46 -6.53 7.52
CA PRO A 96 7.30 -5.10 7.72
C PRO A 96 8.66 -4.42 7.85
N ARG A 97 8.89 -3.34 7.08
CA ARG A 97 10.16 -2.62 7.15
C ARG A 97 10.29 -1.89 8.48
N SER A 98 11.21 -2.35 9.32
CA SER A 98 11.49 -1.82 10.66
C SER A 98 12.43 -0.62 10.67
N ASP A 99 12.99 -0.26 9.51
CA ASP A 99 14.07 0.74 9.39
C ASP A 99 13.60 2.21 9.58
N TYR A 100 12.30 2.43 9.78
CA TYR A 100 11.71 3.77 9.95
C TYR A 100 11.41 4.08 11.41
N SER A 101 11.67 5.33 11.82
CA SER A 101 11.32 5.79 13.16
C SER A 101 9.81 5.81 13.36
N ARG A 102 9.34 5.45 14.58
CA ARG A 102 7.91 5.46 14.92
C ARG A 102 7.29 6.83 14.74
N SER A 103 8.04 7.90 15.03
CA SER A 103 7.59 9.28 14.82
C SER A 103 7.39 9.60 13.34
N ALA A 104 8.29 9.17 12.45
CA ALA A 104 8.14 9.35 11.02
C ALA A 104 6.89 8.62 10.48
N LEU A 105 6.60 7.40 10.98
CA LEU A 105 5.40 6.66 10.60
C LEU A 105 4.11 7.38 11.01
N VAL A 106 4.06 7.94 12.23
CA VAL A 106 2.91 8.71 12.71
C VAL A 106 2.70 9.96 11.86
N VAL A 107 3.76 10.73 11.61
CA VAL A 107 3.71 11.94 10.80
C VAL A 107 3.28 11.62 9.36
N ALA A 108 3.84 10.56 8.76
CA ALA A 108 3.45 10.10 7.43
C ALA A 108 1.97 9.70 7.38
N GLY A 109 1.48 8.96 8.38
CA GLY A 109 0.07 8.58 8.48
C GLY A 109 -0.88 9.78 8.56
N LEU A 110 -0.53 10.79 9.35
CA LEU A 110 -1.31 12.04 9.46
C LEU A 110 -1.33 12.82 8.14
N LEU A 111 -0.17 12.96 7.48
CA LEU A 111 -0.05 13.62 6.18
C LEU A 111 -0.89 12.92 5.11
N VAL A 112 -0.84 11.59 5.06
CA VAL A 112 -1.66 10.78 4.13
C VAL A 112 -3.15 10.93 4.47
N GLY A 113 -3.52 10.88 5.74
CA GLY A 113 -4.89 11.09 6.19
C GLY A 113 -5.44 12.45 5.75
N PHE A 114 -4.69 13.51 6.01
CA PHE A 114 -5.03 14.87 5.59
C PHE A 114 -5.12 15.00 4.07
N GLY A 115 -4.13 14.47 3.34
CA GLY A 115 -4.10 14.49 1.87
C GLY A 115 -5.28 13.75 1.24
N THR A 116 -5.63 12.56 1.73
CA THR A 116 -6.78 11.81 1.21
C THR A 116 -8.12 12.51 1.47
N ARG A 117 -8.22 13.29 2.55
CA ARG A 117 -9.41 14.12 2.81
C ARG A 117 -9.49 15.32 1.88
N MET A 118 -8.39 16.04 1.66
CA MET A 118 -8.35 17.14 0.68
C MET A 118 -8.63 16.65 -0.74
N GLY A 119 -8.11 15.48 -1.11
CA GLY A 119 -8.36 14.84 -2.41
C GLY A 119 -9.78 14.26 -2.56
N ASN A 120 -10.60 14.28 -1.49
CA ASN A 120 -11.91 13.64 -1.43
C ASN A 120 -11.88 12.16 -1.87
N GLY A 121 -10.81 11.45 -1.50
CA GLY A 121 -10.59 10.07 -1.89
C GLY A 121 -9.17 9.59 -1.64
N CYS A 122 -8.99 8.28 -1.77
CA CYS A 122 -7.70 7.61 -1.61
C CYS A 122 -7.28 6.94 -2.92
N THR A 123 -6.08 6.40 -2.94
CA THR A 123 -5.53 5.65 -4.08
C THR A 123 -6.39 4.44 -4.46
N SER A 124 -6.98 3.72 -3.50
CA SER A 124 -7.90 2.61 -3.80
C SER A 124 -9.21 3.09 -4.44
N GLY A 125 -9.80 4.18 -3.93
CA GLY A 125 -11.05 4.74 -4.46
C GLY A 125 -10.91 5.36 -5.85
N HIS A 126 -9.92 6.23 -6.04
CA HIS A 126 -9.67 6.87 -7.33
C HIS A 126 -8.98 5.93 -8.32
N GLY A 127 -8.02 5.14 -7.87
CA GLY A 127 -7.26 4.21 -8.70
C GLY A 127 -8.09 3.00 -9.14
N VAL A 128 -8.47 2.15 -8.20
CA VAL A 128 -9.14 0.87 -8.53
C VAL A 128 -10.53 1.13 -9.10
N CYS A 129 -11.41 1.75 -8.31
CA CYS A 129 -12.80 1.93 -8.73
C CYS A 129 -13.00 3.14 -9.66
N GLY A 130 -12.26 4.23 -9.43
CA GLY A 130 -12.44 5.49 -10.15
C GLY A 130 -11.94 5.47 -11.60
N LEU A 131 -10.77 4.88 -11.86
CA LEU A 131 -10.25 4.70 -13.23
C LEU A 131 -11.04 3.64 -13.99
N ALA A 132 -11.45 2.56 -13.33
CA ALA A 132 -12.27 1.52 -13.95
C ALA A 132 -13.62 2.05 -14.47
N ARG A 133 -14.16 3.12 -13.87
CA ARG A 133 -15.37 3.82 -14.35
C ARG A 133 -15.10 4.94 -15.36
N GLY A 134 -13.86 5.12 -15.83
CA GLY A 134 -13.50 6.13 -16.82
C GLY A 134 -13.57 7.59 -16.33
N SER A 135 -13.46 7.83 -15.02
CA SER A 135 -13.57 9.19 -14.49
C SER A 135 -12.31 10.04 -14.75
N ARG A 136 -12.47 11.15 -15.51
CA ARG A 136 -11.39 12.13 -15.75
C ARG A 136 -10.85 12.76 -14.46
N ARG A 137 -11.72 13.00 -13.47
CA ARG A 137 -11.33 13.51 -12.15
C ARG A 137 -10.41 12.52 -11.43
N SER A 138 -10.75 11.23 -11.47
CA SER A 138 -9.91 10.19 -10.88
C SER A 138 -8.58 10.03 -11.60
N LEU A 139 -8.56 10.20 -12.93
CA LEU A 139 -7.31 10.21 -13.69
C LEU A 139 -6.36 11.32 -13.23
N ALA A 140 -6.87 12.55 -13.11
CA ALA A 140 -6.08 13.66 -12.61
C ALA A 140 -5.58 13.42 -11.17
N ALA A 141 -6.43 12.91 -10.28
CA ALA A 141 -6.06 12.60 -8.90
C ALA A 141 -5.00 11.49 -8.80
N VAL A 142 -5.11 10.42 -9.59
CA VAL A 142 -4.12 9.34 -9.58
C VAL A 142 -2.79 9.83 -10.15
N ALA A 143 -2.82 10.62 -11.22
CA ALA A 143 -1.61 11.20 -11.80
C ALA A 143 -0.86 12.08 -10.79
N THR A 144 -1.57 12.93 -10.03
CA THR A 144 -0.94 13.78 -9.01
C THR A 144 -0.40 12.95 -7.83
N PHE A 145 -1.14 11.95 -7.35
CA PHE A 145 -0.66 11.07 -6.28
C PHE A 145 0.60 10.30 -6.69
N MET A 146 0.61 9.74 -7.90
CA MET A 146 1.76 8.97 -8.39
C MET A 146 2.97 9.87 -8.65
N ALA A 147 2.79 11.04 -9.26
CA ALA A 147 3.87 12.00 -9.46
C ALA A 147 4.48 12.45 -8.13
N THR A 148 3.63 12.80 -7.15
CA THR A 148 4.10 13.21 -5.82
C THR A 148 4.82 12.07 -5.11
N ALA A 149 4.33 10.83 -5.20
CA ALA A 149 4.99 9.66 -4.62
C ALA A 149 6.35 9.39 -5.27
N MET A 150 6.46 9.49 -6.61
CA MET A 150 7.73 9.35 -7.33
C MET A 150 8.74 10.43 -6.91
N VAL A 151 8.33 11.70 -6.87
CA VAL A 151 9.19 12.80 -6.43
C VAL A 151 9.62 12.62 -4.98
N THR A 152 8.68 12.32 -4.07
CA THR A 152 8.97 12.14 -2.64
C THR A 152 9.94 10.99 -2.42
N THR A 153 9.71 9.84 -3.08
CA THR A 153 10.60 8.68 -2.96
C THR A 153 11.97 8.94 -3.58
N TYR A 154 12.05 9.69 -4.68
CA TYR A 154 13.32 10.09 -5.29
C TYR A 154 14.13 10.96 -4.33
N VAL A 155 13.52 12.01 -3.77
CA VAL A 155 14.14 12.93 -2.81
C VAL A 155 14.62 12.16 -1.57
N MET A 156 13.75 11.36 -0.95
CA MET A 156 14.09 10.62 0.27
C MET A 156 15.19 9.58 0.05
N ARG A 157 15.24 8.93 -1.11
CA ARG A 157 16.22 7.87 -1.39
C ARG A 157 17.55 8.35 -1.96
N HIS A 158 17.60 9.51 -2.61
CA HIS A 158 18.82 9.97 -3.29
C HIS A 158 19.40 11.24 -2.70
N LEU A 159 18.55 12.15 -2.20
CA LEU A 159 19.02 13.41 -1.62
C LEU A 159 19.20 13.28 -0.10
N TRP A 160 18.28 12.57 0.57
CA TRP A 160 18.34 12.42 2.03
C TRP A 160 19.26 11.27 2.48
N SER A 161 19.39 10.19 1.69
CA SER A 161 20.31 9.10 2.05
C SER A 161 21.75 9.32 1.59
N ALA A 162 22.02 10.38 0.81
CA ALA A 162 23.36 10.77 0.38
C ALA A 162 23.98 11.86 1.28
N ALA A 163 23.22 12.34 2.28
CA ALA A 163 23.62 13.30 3.31
C ALA A 163 23.73 12.58 4.66
#